data_AF-A0A9D7HQX8-F1
#
_entry.id   AF-A0A9D7HQX8-F1
#
_cell.length_a   1.000
_cell.length_b   1.000
_cell.length_c   1.000
_cell.angle_alpha   90.00
_cell.angle_beta   90.00
_cell.angle_gamma   90.00
#
_symmetry.space_group_name_H-M   'P 1'
#
loop_
_entity.id
_entity.type
_entity.pdbx_description
1 polymer ?
#
loop_
_entity_poly.entity_id
_entity_poly.type
_entity_poly.pdbx_seq_one_letter_code
_entity_poly.pdbx_strand_id
1 'polypeptide(L)'
;MIRQVRRHRQTALIVCVLGTVGCSRPTPPKPTEAQQARTVNAVFESAEKYTVRTLDTLELFQFLEEHPEYHNDSASIIKFYKRRGGQYAWFLNDSLSSAAGTFMNLVTANDSMLGNAFGHDALHQLVERISDPLDTIPLTETFIRHVELSLTAQFFRFGDRKYSGLIQRDLRELEWFIPRRKKDLDQLIDSLVAGRMDLSPIEPLHPQYALLKAQLSGLHRLQWMDRLPHLDLGERRKLEPGDVDSLVLPLRTRLALLGDLAWSDLAPGAPLRIGQRSGASGATIPIAPRVAF
;
A
#
# COMPACT_ATOMS: atom_id res chain seq x y z
N MET A 1 7.09 -80.47 -24.96
CA MET A 1 5.66 -80.86 -25.06
C MET A 1 5.18 -81.30 -23.66
N ILE A 2 4.33 -80.46 -23.06
CA ILE A 2 3.24 -80.78 -22.11
C ILE A 2 3.55 -81.68 -20.91
N ARG A 3 3.66 -81.07 -19.72
CA ARG A 3 3.27 -81.68 -18.43
C ARG A 3 1.95 -81.05 -17.96
N GLN A 4 0.92 -81.87 -17.94
CA GLN A 4 -0.41 -81.72 -17.34
C GLN A 4 -0.60 -83.11 -16.66
N VAL A 5 -1.07 -83.32 -15.44
CA VAL A 5 -2.27 -82.86 -14.73
C VAL A 5 -2.14 -83.41 -13.29
N ARG A 6 -2.58 -82.67 -12.25
CA ARG A 6 -3.62 -83.17 -11.32
C ARG A 6 -4.00 -82.14 -10.27
N ARG A 7 -5.30 -81.81 -10.30
CA ARG A 7 -6.09 -81.04 -9.34
C ARG A 7 -6.08 -81.70 -7.96
N HIS A 8 -6.10 -80.89 -6.91
CA HIS A 8 -6.97 -81.15 -5.77
C HIS A 8 -7.51 -79.84 -5.20
N ARG A 9 -8.85 -79.81 -5.06
CA ARG A 9 -9.65 -78.76 -4.44
C ARG A 9 -9.41 -78.77 -2.93
N GLN A 10 -9.22 -77.60 -2.32
CA GLN A 10 -9.72 -77.33 -0.97
C GLN A 10 -10.20 -75.88 -0.87
N THR A 11 -11.49 -75.74 -0.56
CA THR A 11 -12.21 -74.53 -0.18
C THR A 11 -12.00 -74.26 1.31
N ALA A 12 -11.57 -73.07 1.72
CA ALA A 12 -11.91 -72.50 3.03
C ALA A 12 -11.52 -71.01 3.17
N LEU A 13 -12.51 -70.24 3.62
CA LEU A 13 -12.49 -68.96 4.33
C LEU A 13 -11.75 -67.75 3.72
N ILE A 14 -12.55 -66.88 3.11
CA ILE A 14 -12.23 -65.45 2.94
C ILE A 14 -12.48 -64.77 4.30
N VAL A 15 -11.41 -64.36 4.98
CA VAL A 15 -11.46 -63.36 6.06
C VAL A 15 -11.12 -62.02 5.44
N CYS A 16 -12.13 -61.19 5.19
CA CYS A 16 -11.95 -59.79 4.79
C CYS A 16 -11.45 -58.98 6.00
N VAL A 17 -10.13 -58.87 6.13
CA VAL A 17 -9.50 -57.85 6.98
C VAL A 17 -9.72 -56.50 6.29
N LEU A 18 -10.78 -55.79 6.71
CA LEU A 18 -10.99 -54.39 6.39
C LEU A 18 -9.91 -53.57 7.11
N GLY A 19 -8.76 -53.40 6.45
CA GLY A 19 -7.77 -52.42 6.84
C GLY A 19 -8.35 -51.02 6.65
N THR A 20 -8.75 -50.39 7.75
CA THR A 20 -9.07 -48.97 7.79
C THR A 20 -7.78 -48.19 7.56
N VAL A 21 -7.46 -47.92 6.29
CA VAL A 21 -6.46 -46.91 5.93
C VAL A 21 -7.06 -45.56 6.31
N GLY A 22 -6.79 -45.14 7.53
CA GLY A 22 -7.04 -43.77 7.97
C GLY A 22 -6.16 -42.84 7.14
N CYS A 23 -6.74 -42.16 6.15
CA CYS A 23 -6.09 -41.05 5.47
C CYS A 23 -5.99 -39.87 6.46
N SER A 24 -4.94 -39.84 7.27
CA SER A 24 -4.50 -38.62 7.94
C SER A 24 -3.96 -37.68 6.85
N ARG A 25 -4.81 -36.80 6.33
CA ARG A 25 -4.34 -35.70 5.49
C ARG A 25 -3.47 -34.81 6.38
N PRO A 26 -2.18 -34.58 6.06
CA PRO A 26 -1.37 -33.65 6.81
C PRO A 26 -2.06 -32.28 6.75
N THR A 27 -2.31 -31.70 7.93
CA THR A 27 -2.89 -30.37 8.06
C THR A 27 -1.97 -29.39 7.34
N PRO A 28 -2.48 -28.55 6.42
CA PRO A 28 -1.62 -27.58 5.74
C PRO A 28 -0.94 -26.68 6.79
N PRO A 29 0.34 -26.31 6.57
CA PRO A 29 1.06 -25.44 7.48
C PRO A 29 0.33 -24.11 7.63
N LYS A 30 0.36 -23.53 8.83
CA LYS A 30 -0.22 -22.20 9.07
C LYS A 30 0.40 -21.17 8.12
N PRO A 31 -0.40 -20.28 7.53
CA PRO A 31 0.12 -19.29 6.60
C PRO A 31 1.06 -18.32 7.31
N THR A 32 2.17 -17.96 6.65
CA THR A 32 3.12 -16.97 7.16
C THR A 32 2.49 -15.57 7.21
N GLU A 33 3.05 -14.66 8.01
CA GLU A 33 2.59 -13.25 8.08
C GLU A 33 2.55 -12.61 6.69
N ALA A 34 3.58 -12.84 5.88
CA ALA A 34 3.61 -12.38 4.50
C ALA A 34 2.41 -12.92 3.68
N GLN A 35 2.07 -14.21 3.82
CA GLN A 35 0.93 -14.82 3.13
C GLN A 35 -0.41 -14.22 3.60
N GLN A 36 -0.57 -13.99 4.90
CA GLN A 36 -1.77 -13.38 5.45
C GLN A 36 -1.92 -11.93 4.97
N ALA A 37 -0.84 -11.15 4.99
CA ALA A 37 -0.79 -9.83 4.41
C ALA A 37 -1.19 -9.83 2.93
N ARG A 38 -0.86 -10.90 2.18
CA ARG A 38 -1.30 -11.06 0.79
C ARG A 38 -2.79 -11.21 0.63
N THR A 39 -3.36 -12.10 1.43
CA THR A 39 -4.79 -12.34 1.39
C THR A 39 -5.56 -11.09 1.76
N VAL A 40 -5.13 -10.36 2.80
CA VAL A 40 -5.80 -9.12 3.23
C VAL A 40 -5.66 -8.02 2.19
N ASN A 41 -4.45 -7.73 1.67
CA ASN A 41 -4.26 -6.69 0.67
C ASN A 41 -5.05 -6.95 -0.62
N ALA A 42 -5.19 -8.21 -1.05
CA ALA A 42 -5.92 -8.56 -2.27
C ALA A 42 -7.41 -8.21 -2.20
N VAL A 43 -8.00 -8.08 -1.00
CA VAL A 43 -9.39 -7.66 -0.81
C VAL A 43 -9.59 -6.20 -1.20
N PHE A 44 -8.55 -5.37 -1.04
CA PHE A 44 -8.58 -3.93 -1.28
C PHE A 44 -7.98 -3.54 -2.63
N GLU A 45 -7.77 -4.49 -3.54
CA GLU A 45 -7.33 -4.20 -4.90
C GLU A 45 -8.54 -3.92 -5.78
N SER A 46 -8.56 -2.76 -6.45
CA SER A 46 -9.58 -2.47 -7.45
C SER A 46 -9.28 -3.20 -8.76
N ALA A 47 -10.28 -3.31 -9.64
CA ALA A 47 -10.09 -3.87 -10.97
C ALA A 47 -9.23 -2.97 -11.89
N GLU A 48 -8.96 -1.73 -11.48
CA GLU A 48 -8.17 -0.79 -12.26
C GLU A 48 -6.67 -1.15 -12.26
N LYS A 49 -6.07 -1.03 -13.45
CA LYS A 49 -4.62 -1.13 -13.59
C LYS A 49 -3.95 -0.04 -12.75
N TYR A 50 -2.81 -0.38 -12.15
CA TYR A 50 -2.05 0.57 -11.34
C TYR A 50 -1.56 1.77 -12.16
N THR A 51 -1.11 1.51 -13.40
CA THR A 51 -0.65 2.53 -14.35
C THR A 51 -1.15 2.22 -15.75
N VAL A 52 -1.32 3.26 -16.55
CA VAL A 52 -1.69 3.15 -17.97
C VAL A 52 -0.47 2.82 -18.84
N ARG A 53 0.73 3.13 -18.35
CA ARG A 53 2.00 2.96 -19.08
C ARG A 53 2.40 1.50 -19.17
N THR A 54 2.86 1.11 -20.35
CA THR A 54 3.33 -0.24 -20.65
C THR A 54 4.67 -0.19 -21.37
N LEU A 55 5.51 -1.15 -21.03
CA LEU A 55 6.84 -1.35 -21.58
C LEU A 55 6.78 -2.33 -22.75
N ASP A 56 7.37 -1.98 -23.88
CA ASP A 56 7.59 -2.93 -24.96
C ASP A 56 8.72 -3.90 -24.58
N THR A 57 8.53 -5.17 -24.92
CA THR A 57 9.53 -6.21 -24.71
C THR A 57 10.82 -5.92 -25.48
N LEU A 58 10.74 -5.30 -26.66
CA LEU A 58 11.93 -4.92 -27.43
C LEU A 58 12.78 -3.87 -26.69
N GLU A 59 12.11 -2.87 -26.11
CA GLU A 59 12.77 -1.79 -25.37
C GLU A 59 13.46 -2.31 -24.11
N LEU A 60 12.87 -3.32 -23.46
CA LEU A 60 13.51 -4.01 -22.35
C LEU A 60 14.80 -4.72 -22.77
N PHE A 61 14.77 -5.43 -23.91
CA PHE A 61 15.96 -6.13 -24.40
C PHE A 61 17.06 -5.15 -24.80
N GLN A 62 16.72 -4.06 -25.48
CA GLN A 62 17.69 -3.00 -25.83
C GLN A 62 18.36 -2.42 -24.59
N PHE A 63 17.59 -2.09 -23.55
CA PHE A 63 18.15 -1.61 -22.30
C PHE A 63 19.11 -2.62 -21.65
N LEU A 64 18.77 -3.92 -21.65
CA LEU A 64 19.63 -4.95 -21.07
C LEU A 64 20.92 -5.18 -21.88
N GLU A 65 20.91 -4.92 -23.19
CA GLU A 65 22.11 -4.95 -24.03
C GLU A 65 22.99 -3.71 -23.79
N GLU A 66 22.38 -2.53 -23.62
CA GLU A 66 23.07 -1.27 -23.33
C GLU A 66 23.67 -1.23 -21.92
N HIS A 67 23.13 -2.02 -20.98
CA HIS A 67 23.52 -2.07 -19.58
C HIS A 67 23.99 -3.47 -19.13
N PRO A 68 25.18 -3.93 -19.59
CA PRO A 68 25.71 -5.26 -19.27
C PRO A 68 25.97 -5.48 -17.78
N GLU A 69 26.07 -4.42 -16.97
CA GLU A 69 26.18 -4.49 -15.51
C GLU A 69 24.99 -5.18 -14.83
N TYR A 70 23.84 -5.25 -15.50
CA TYR A 70 22.62 -5.94 -15.01
C TYR A 70 22.43 -7.32 -15.64
N HIS A 71 23.41 -7.85 -16.35
CA HIS A 71 23.28 -9.13 -17.07
C HIS A 71 22.86 -10.28 -16.14
N ASN A 72 23.41 -10.35 -14.93
CA ASN A 72 23.07 -11.38 -13.93
C ASN A 72 21.60 -11.30 -13.48
N ASP A 73 21.00 -10.11 -13.51
CA ASP A 73 19.63 -9.84 -13.08
C ASP A 73 18.60 -9.92 -14.23
N SER A 74 19.07 -9.99 -15.48
CA SER A 74 18.27 -9.90 -16.70
C SER A 74 17.08 -10.87 -16.73
N ALA A 75 17.30 -12.14 -16.37
CA ALA A 75 16.24 -13.16 -16.34
C ALA A 75 15.13 -12.80 -15.33
N SER A 76 15.49 -12.24 -14.18
CA SER A 76 14.54 -11.80 -13.15
C SER A 76 13.75 -10.59 -13.61
N ILE A 77 14.40 -9.61 -14.23
CA ILE A 77 13.77 -8.40 -14.79
C ILE A 77 12.77 -8.76 -15.90
N ILE A 78 13.15 -9.63 -16.84
CA ILE A 78 12.26 -10.10 -17.91
C ILE A 78 11.04 -10.81 -17.33
N LYS A 79 11.27 -11.72 -16.38
CA LYS A 79 10.18 -12.45 -15.73
C LYS A 79 9.25 -11.50 -14.96
N PHE A 80 9.77 -10.42 -14.39
CA PHE A 80 9.02 -9.40 -13.65
C PHE A 80 8.01 -8.68 -14.56
N TYR A 81 8.48 -8.11 -15.67
CA TYR A 81 7.59 -7.42 -16.61
C TYR A 81 6.62 -8.37 -17.32
N LYS A 82 7.05 -9.61 -17.63
CA LYS A 82 6.15 -10.64 -18.17
C LYS A 82 4.95 -10.91 -17.24
N ARG A 83 5.18 -11.01 -15.93
CA ARG A 83 4.10 -11.24 -14.95
C ARG A 83 3.17 -10.03 -14.77
N ARG A 84 3.63 -8.82 -15.06
CA ARG A 84 2.86 -7.57 -15.03
C ARG A 84 2.16 -7.25 -16.34
N GLY A 85 2.35 -8.07 -17.38
CA GLY A 85 1.87 -7.78 -18.72
C GLY A 85 2.49 -6.48 -19.28
N GLY A 86 3.76 -6.23 -18.97
CA GLY A 86 4.49 -5.04 -19.38
C GLY A 86 4.14 -3.76 -18.62
N GLN A 87 3.23 -3.77 -17.65
CA GLN A 87 2.88 -2.55 -16.91
C GLN A 87 4.08 -2.01 -16.13
N TYR A 88 4.22 -0.68 -16.16
CA TYR A 88 5.22 0.02 -15.35
C TYR A 88 4.98 -0.25 -13.86
N ALA A 89 6.07 -0.19 -13.11
CA ALA A 89 6.18 -0.55 -11.72
C ALA A 89 6.37 0.70 -10.84
N TRP A 90 7.08 1.70 -11.35
CA TRP A 90 7.54 2.83 -10.55
C TRP A 90 6.82 4.13 -10.87
N PHE A 91 6.18 4.26 -12.04
CA PHE A 91 5.44 5.46 -12.43
C PHE A 91 3.93 5.36 -12.28
N LEU A 92 3.36 6.44 -11.75
CA LEU A 92 1.94 6.77 -11.83
C LEU A 92 1.79 8.03 -12.70
N ASN A 93 1.33 7.86 -13.94
CA ASN A 93 1.34 8.91 -14.96
C ASN A 93 2.75 9.48 -15.17
N ASP A 94 2.97 10.77 -14.90
CA ASP A 94 4.27 11.45 -15.05
C ASP A 94 5.00 11.62 -13.71
N SER A 95 4.52 10.95 -12.66
CA SER A 95 5.09 11.04 -11.32
C SER A 95 5.59 9.68 -10.83
N LEU A 96 6.59 9.70 -9.95
CA LEU A 96 7.03 8.51 -9.25
C LEU A 96 5.99 8.09 -8.21
N SER A 97 5.73 6.80 -8.14
CA SER A 97 4.87 6.19 -7.14
C SER A 97 5.47 6.25 -5.75
N SER A 98 4.64 6.11 -4.71
CA SER A 98 5.11 5.95 -3.33
C SER A 98 6.03 4.74 -3.14
N ALA A 99 5.85 3.70 -3.95
CA ALA A 99 6.72 2.52 -3.95
C ALA A 99 8.14 2.87 -4.41
N ALA A 100 8.29 3.72 -5.43
CA ALA A 100 9.59 4.23 -5.87
C ALA A 100 10.27 5.04 -4.77
N GLY A 101 9.55 5.99 -4.14
CA GLY A 101 10.10 6.77 -3.02
C GLY A 101 10.52 5.90 -1.83
N THR A 102 9.73 4.87 -1.50
CA THR A 102 10.06 3.91 -0.42
C THR A 102 11.32 3.12 -0.75
N PHE A 103 11.44 2.66 -2.00
CA PHE A 103 12.63 1.97 -2.47
C PHE A 103 13.87 2.87 -2.43
N MET A 104 13.76 4.12 -2.85
CA MET A 104 14.85 5.10 -2.78
C MET A 104 15.34 5.32 -1.35
N ASN A 105 14.41 5.52 -0.41
CA ASN A 105 14.76 5.65 1.00
C ASN A 105 15.46 4.39 1.54
N LEU A 106 15.03 3.20 1.12
CA LEU A 106 15.68 1.94 1.49
C LEU A 106 17.10 1.86 0.92
N VAL A 107 17.29 2.25 -0.33
CA VAL A 107 18.60 2.25 -0.99
C VAL A 107 19.55 3.22 -0.27
N THR A 108 19.13 4.47 -0.05
CA THR A 108 19.91 5.49 0.68
C THR A 108 20.26 5.05 2.10
N ALA A 109 19.33 4.43 2.83
CA ALA A 109 19.58 3.96 4.19
C ALA A 109 20.58 2.78 4.27
N ASN A 110 20.89 2.12 3.15
CA ASN A 110 21.77 0.95 3.08
C ASN A 110 22.98 1.21 2.16
N ASP A 111 23.33 2.48 1.93
CA ASP A 111 24.37 2.92 1.01
C ASP A 111 25.74 2.24 1.27
N SER A 112 26.09 2.06 2.55
CA SER A 112 27.30 1.35 2.97
C SER A 112 27.37 -0.13 2.56
N MET A 113 26.22 -0.78 2.33
CA MET A 113 26.15 -2.18 1.86
C MET A 113 26.28 -2.29 0.33
N LEU A 114 26.01 -1.20 -0.38
CA LEU A 114 26.10 -1.14 -1.83
C LEU A 114 27.52 -0.79 -2.28
N GLY A 115 28.27 -0.04 -1.48
CA GLY A 115 29.54 0.57 -1.89
C GLY A 115 29.32 1.54 -3.07
N ASN A 116 30.39 1.92 -3.77
CA ASN A 116 30.30 2.65 -5.05
C ASN A 116 29.72 1.75 -6.16
N ALA A 117 28.55 1.14 -5.94
CA ALA A 117 27.82 0.41 -6.94
C ALA A 117 27.47 1.41 -8.06
N PHE A 118 28.20 1.31 -9.18
CA PHE A 118 27.94 2.05 -10.41
C PHE A 118 26.43 2.16 -10.64
N GLY A 119 25.93 3.39 -10.74
CA GLY A 119 24.51 3.69 -10.97
C GLY A 119 23.73 4.20 -9.77
N HIS A 120 24.24 4.17 -8.53
CA HIS A 120 23.54 4.78 -7.38
C HIS A 120 23.39 6.30 -7.55
N ASP A 121 24.49 7.01 -7.77
CA ASP A 121 24.49 8.47 -7.98
C ASP A 121 23.69 8.86 -9.23
N ALA A 122 23.83 8.09 -10.31
CA ALA A 122 23.09 8.32 -11.54
C ALA A 122 21.58 8.13 -11.34
N LEU A 123 21.17 7.09 -10.63
CA LEU A 123 19.75 6.82 -10.33
C LEU A 123 19.17 7.86 -9.37
N HIS A 124 19.95 8.31 -8.38
CA HIS A 124 19.58 9.43 -7.53
C HIS A 124 19.33 10.70 -8.34
N GLN A 125 20.23 11.06 -9.25
CA GLN A 125 20.06 12.23 -10.13
C GLN A 125 18.81 12.11 -11.02
N LEU A 126 18.54 10.92 -11.57
CA LEU A 126 17.33 10.68 -12.37
C LEU A 126 16.05 10.89 -11.54
N VAL A 127 16.01 10.39 -10.30
CA VAL A 127 14.86 10.51 -9.40
C VAL A 127 14.69 11.94 -8.87
N GLU A 128 15.78 12.60 -8.51
CA GLU A 128 15.79 13.99 -8.05
C GLU A 128 15.22 14.91 -9.11
N ARG A 129 15.62 14.73 -10.37
CA ARG A 129 15.07 15.50 -11.49
C ARG A 129 13.54 15.39 -11.58
N ILE A 130 12.98 14.19 -11.43
CA ILE A 130 11.52 13.99 -11.48
C ILE A 130 10.82 14.66 -10.29
N SER A 131 11.52 14.74 -9.16
CA SER A 131 10.98 15.22 -7.90
C SER A 131 11.21 16.72 -7.68
N ASP A 132 11.99 17.37 -8.54
CA ASP A 132 12.31 18.80 -8.43
C ASP A 132 11.14 19.66 -8.91
N PRO A 133 10.44 20.38 -8.02
CA PRO A 133 9.33 21.26 -8.41
C PRO A 133 9.78 22.46 -9.24
N LEU A 134 11.08 22.75 -9.29
CA LEU A 134 11.66 23.83 -10.10
C LEU A 134 12.05 23.36 -11.50
N ASP A 135 12.11 22.05 -11.77
CA ASP A 135 12.32 21.54 -13.12
C ASP A 135 11.02 21.67 -13.92
N THR A 136 11.03 22.58 -14.90
CA THR A 136 9.89 22.86 -15.78
C THR A 136 10.00 22.13 -17.12
N ILE A 137 11.06 21.36 -17.34
CA ILE A 137 11.29 20.62 -18.58
C ILE A 137 10.37 19.40 -18.60
N PRO A 138 9.49 19.25 -19.60
CA PRO A 138 8.62 18.09 -19.71
C PRO A 138 9.42 16.78 -19.77
N LEU A 139 8.96 15.77 -19.04
CA LEU A 139 9.56 14.43 -19.08
C LEU A 139 9.22 13.75 -20.40
N THR A 140 10.24 13.39 -21.19
CA THR A 140 10.07 12.65 -22.43
C THR A 140 9.79 11.17 -22.15
N GLU A 141 9.12 10.49 -23.07
CA GLU A 141 8.84 9.05 -22.93
C GLU A 141 10.11 8.23 -22.75
N THR A 142 11.16 8.55 -23.52
CA THR A 142 12.47 7.91 -23.42
C THR A 142 13.09 8.07 -22.04
N PHE A 143 12.97 9.26 -21.44
CA PHE A 143 13.49 9.52 -20.10
C PHE A 143 12.70 8.73 -19.04
N ILE A 144 11.37 8.78 -19.07
CA ILE A 144 10.51 8.04 -18.13
C ILE A 144 10.83 6.54 -18.20
N ARG A 145 10.93 5.99 -19.42
CA ARG A 145 11.30 4.59 -19.63
C ARG A 145 12.69 4.25 -19.10
N HIS A 146 13.67 5.12 -19.34
CA HIS A 146 15.02 4.92 -18.82
C HIS A 146 15.00 4.87 -17.29
N VAL A 147 14.26 5.77 -16.62
CA VAL A 147 14.11 5.75 -15.16
C VAL A 147 13.39 4.49 -14.68
N GLU A 148 12.30 4.09 -15.34
CA GLU A 148 11.53 2.89 -15.01
C GLU A 148 12.40 1.62 -15.04
N LEU A 149 13.20 1.47 -16.10
CA LEU A 149 14.11 0.34 -16.27
C LEU A 149 15.30 0.40 -15.30
N SER A 150 15.85 1.59 -15.07
CA SER A 150 16.95 1.81 -14.11
C SER A 150 16.53 1.48 -12.68
N LEU A 151 15.35 1.94 -12.24
CA LEU A 151 14.78 1.58 -10.93
C LEU A 151 14.57 0.08 -10.79
N THR A 152 14.08 -0.56 -11.85
CA THR A 152 13.86 -2.02 -11.83
C THR A 152 15.17 -2.78 -11.74
N ALA A 153 16.18 -2.40 -12.53
CA ALA A 153 17.47 -3.05 -12.54
C ALA A 153 18.18 -2.89 -11.17
N GLN A 154 18.17 -1.67 -10.63
CA GLN A 154 18.72 -1.41 -9.29
C GLN A 154 17.96 -2.17 -8.19
N PHE A 155 16.64 -2.33 -8.32
CA PHE A 155 15.83 -3.11 -7.38
C PHE A 155 16.26 -4.58 -7.33
N PHE A 156 16.45 -5.23 -8.48
CA PHE A 156 16.89 -6.63 -8.52
C PHE A 156 18.33 -6.78 -8.03
N ARG A 157 19.23 -5.88 -8.43
CA ARG A 157 20.62 -5.88 -7.97
C ARG A 157 20.74 -5.68 -6.46
N PHE A 158 19.91 -4.78 -5.89
CA PHE A 158 19.84 -4.57 -4.45
C PHE A 158 19.30 -5.82 -3.72
N GLY A 159 18.26 -6.44 -4.28
CA GLY A 159 17.69 -7.68 -3.76
C GLY A 159 18.73 -8.81 -3.71
N ASP A 160 19.49 -9.00 -4.79
CA ASP A 160 20.53 -10.04 -4.83
C ASP A 160 21.59 -9.79 -3.74
N ARG A 161 22.19 -8.59 -3.67
CA ARG A 161 23.25 -8.31 -2.69
C ARG A 161 22.80 -8.41 -1.22
N LYS A 162 21.59 -7.94 -0.91
CA LYS A 162 21.09 -7.93 0.48
C LYS A 162 20.58 -9.29 0.95
N TYR A 163 20.10 -10.14 0.02
CA TYR A 163 19.40 -11.37 0.37
C TYR A 163 20.06 -12.67 -0.15
N SER A 164 21.11 -12.59 -0.98
CA SER A 164 21.85 -13.76 -1.53
C SER A 164 22.54 -14.63 -0.46
N GLY A 165 22.70 -14.16 0.78
CA GLY A 165 23.19 -14.97 1.91
C GLY A 165 22.11 -15.66 2.76
N LEU A 166 20.83 -15.31 2.59
CA LEU A 166 19.71 -15.88 3.34
C LEU A 166 19.02 -16.91 2.45
N ILE A 167 19.50 -18.16 2.48
CA ILE A 167 19.15 -19.33 1.64
C ILE A 167 17.62 -19.64 1.50
N GLN A 168 16.72 -18.85 2.11
CA GLN A 168 15.27 -19.05 2.04
C GLN A 168 14.44 -17.78 1.79
N ARG A 169 15.02 -16.57 1.73
CA ARG A 169 14.24 -15.35 1.47
C ARG A 169 14.17 -15.05 -0.01
N ASP A 170 13.11 -15.58 -0.58
CA ASP A 170 12.68 -15.44 -1.95
C ASP A 170 12.60 -13.95 -2.36
N LEU A 171 13.30 -13.54 -3.43
CA LEU A 171 13.19 -12.21 -4.05
C LEU A 171 11.73 -11.78 -4.32
N ARG A 172 10.81 -12.76 -4.41
CA ARG A 172 9.35 -12.57 -4.46
C ARG A 172 8.76 -11.83 -3.23
N GLU A 173 9.48 -11.75 -2.12
CA GLU A 173 9.08 -10.98 -0.94
C GLU A 173 9.28 -9.47 -1.11
N LEU A 174 10.22 -9.02 -1.94
CA LEU A 174 10.40 -7.59 -2.20
C LEU A 174 9.46 -7.07 -3.31
N GLU A 175 9.12 -7.92 -4.29
CA GLU A 175 8.12 -7.56 -5.31
C GLU A 175 6.76 -7.21 -4.71
N TRP A 176 6.51 -7.67 -3.48
CA TRP A 176 5.35 -7.37 -2.66
C TRP A 176 5.10 -5.86 -2.49
N PHE A 177 6.17 -5.05 -2.43
CA PHE A 177 6.05 -3.62 -2.14
C PHE A 177 5.69 -2.78 -3.36
N ILE A 178 5.64 -3.36 -4.56
CA ILE A 178 5.29 -2.64 -5.78
C ILE A 178 3.85 -3.03 -6.18
N PRO A 179 2.87 -2.11 -6.06
CA PRO A 179 1.48 -2.41 -6.40
C PRO A 179 1.32 -2.85 -7.87
N ARG A 180 0.33 -3.71 -8.13
CA ARG A 180 -0.05 -4.16 -9.48
C ARG A 180 -1.42 -3.63 -9.90
N ARG A 181 -2.27 -3.36 -8.93
CA ARG A 181 -3.59 -2.78 -9.09
C ARG A 181 -3.69 -1.55 -8.19
N LYS A 182 -4.58 -0.63 -8.53
CA LYS A 182 -4.89 0.47 -7.61
C LYS A 182 -5.57 -0.10 -6.36
N LYS A 183 -5.38 0.59 -5.23
CA LYS A 183 -6.10 0.26 -4.01
C LYS A 183 -7.49 0.90 -4.06
N ASP A 184 -8.50 0.15 -3.69
CA ASP A 184 -9.80 0.69 -3.30
C ASP A 184 -9.64 1.30 -1.90
N LEU A 185 -9.27 2.59 -1.90
CA LEU A 185 -9.00 3.32 -0.68
C LEU A 185 -10.28 3.54 0.13
N ASP A 186 -11.42 3.69 -0.54
CA ASP A 186 -12.71 3.87 0.11
C ASP A 186 -13.06 2.61 0.90
N GLN A 187 -13.00 1.45 0.25
CA GLN A 187 -13.23 0.16 0.91
C GLN A 187 -12.24 -0.12 2.05
N LEU A 188 -10.97 0.25 1.87
CA LEU A 188 -9.94 0.10 2.90
C LEU A 188 -10.23 0.98 4.12
N ILE A 189 -10.52 2.27 3.91
CA ILE A 189 -10.84 3.22 4.97
C ILE A 189 -12.11 2.78 5.71
N ASP A 190 -13.14 2.39 4.96
CA ASP A 190 -14.38 1.84 5.51
C ASP A 190 -14.10 0.63 6.41
N SER A 191 -13.29 -0.31 5.92
CA SER A 191 -12.97 -1.54 6.66
C SER A 191 -12.12 -1.25 7.90
N LEU A 192 -11.18 -0.31 7.78
CA LEU A 192 -10.31 0.14 8.86
C LEU A 192 -11.08 0.82 9.99
N VAL A 193 -12.04 1.68 9.65
CA VAL A 193 -12.82 2.43 10.66
C VAL A 193 -13.99 1.62 11.21
N ALA A 194 -14.71 0.88 10.35
CA ALA A 194 -15.84 0.07 10.78
C ALA A 194 -15.41 -1.26 11.44
N GLY A 195 -14.11 -1.59 11.44
CA GLY A 195 -13.58 -2.82 12.03
C GLY A 195 -14.12 -4.09 11.36
N ARG A 196 -14.47 -4.00 10.06
CA ARG A 196 -15.11 -5.09 9.30
C ARG A 196 -14.13 -6.24 9.00
N MET A 197 -12.83 -5.99 9.13
CA MET A 197 -11.75 -6.94 8.85
C MET A 197 -10.57 -6.74 9.81
N ASP A 198 -9.88 -7.83 10.15
CA ASP A 198 -8.61 -7.77 10.86
C ASP A 198 -7.50 -7.34 9.88
N LEU A 199 -7.00 -6.13 10.07
CA LEU A 199 -5.93 -5.55 9.28
C LEU A 199 -4.58 -5.62 9.99
N SER A 200 -4.50 -6.19 11.19
CA SER A 200 -3.25 -6.31 11.94
C SER A 200 -2.08 -6.91 11.15
N PRO A 201 -2.27 -7.85 10.19
CA PRO A 201 -1.15 -8.37 9.38
C PRO A 201 -0.55 -7.36 8.38
N ILE A 202 -1.27 -6.28 8.06
CA ILE A 202 -0.82 -5.25 7.09
C ILE A 202 -0.60 -3.88 7.73
N GLU A 203 -0.88 -3.72 9.02
CA GLU A 203 -0.75 -2.44 9.71
C GLU A 203 0.73 -2.05 9.89
N PRO A 204 1.12 -0.80 9.58
CA PRO A 204 2.45 -0.30 9.87
C PRO A 204 2.74 -0.30 11.38
N LEU A 205 3.93 -0.76 11.76
CA LEU A 205 4.38 -0.77 13.15
C LEU A 205 4.68 0.64 13.71
N HIS A 206 4.69 1.66 12.85
CA HIS A 206 5.09 3.01 13.23
C HIS A 206 4.04 3.65 14.18
N PRO A 207 4.43 4.24 15.33
CA PRO A 207 3.48 4.74 16.33
C PRO A 207 2.55 5.85 15.80
N GLN A 208 2.99 6.66 14.83
CA GLN A 208 2.14 7.67 14.20
C GLN A 208 0.97 7.07 13.43
N TYR A 209 1.08 5.83 12.96
CA TYR A 209 -0.02 5.14 12.28
C TYR A 209 -1.24 5.00 13.21
N ALA A 210 -1.02 4.62 14.47
CA ALA A 210 -2.09 4.51 15.45
C ALA A 210 -2.79 5.85 15.70
N LEU A 211 -2.02 6.95 15.76
CA LEU A 211 -2.56 8.31 15.90
C LEU A 211 -3.41 8.70 14.68
N LEU A 212 -2.93 8.44 13.47
CA LEU A 212 -3.66 8.70 12.23
C LEU A 212 -4.96 7.88 12.15
N LYS A 213 -4.89 6.59 12.46
CA LYS A 213 -6.05 5.69 12.51
C LYS A 213 -7.11 6.17 13.52
N ALA A 214 -6.68 6.63 14.69
CA ALA A 214 -7.57 7.20 15.70
C ALA A 214 -8.27 8.49 15.20
N GLN A 215 -7.52 9.39 14.56
CA GLN A 215 -8.07 10.62 13.98
C GLN A 215 -9.05 10.33 12.84
N LEU A 216 -8.70 9.42 11.93
CA LEU A 216 -9.56 8.98 10.83
C LEU A 216 -10.89 8.40 11.35
N SER A 217 -10.83 7.58 12.41
CA SER A 217 -12.03 7.05 13.07
C SER A 217 -12.89 8.16 13.68
N GLY A 218 -12.28 9.22 14.20
CA GLY A 218 -12.97 10.44 14.64
C GLY A 218 -13.71 11.12 13.49
N LEU A 219 -13.01 11.42 12.39
CA LEU A 219 -13.57 12.09 11.22
C LEU A 219 -14.70 11.30 10.56
N HIS A 220 -14.55 9.98 10.44
CA HIS A 220 -15.60 9.13 9.87
C HIS A 220 -16.89 9.11 10.72
N ARG A 221 -16.80 9.23 12.05
CA ARG A 221 -17.99 9.41 12.90
C ARG A 221 -18.68 10.75 12.66
N LEU A 222 -17.95 11.73 12.12
CA LEU A 222 -18.43 13.05 11.74
C LEU A 222 -18.83 13.13 10.26
N GLN A 223 -18.88 12.02 9.50
CA GLN A 223 -19.29 12.02 8.09
C GLN A 223 -20.67 12.66 7.83
N TRP A 224 -21.54 12.70 8.85
CA TRP A 224 -22.82 13.39 8.77
C TRP A 224 -22.66 14.91 8.61
N MET A 225 -21.49 15.49 8.94
CA MET A 225 -21.17 16.89 8.70
C MET A 225 -21.23 17.26 7.22
N ASP A 226 -21.02 16.32 6.30
CA ASP A 226 -21.16 16.56 4.86
C ASP A 226 -22.60 16.92 4.47
N ARG A 227 -23.58 16.58 5.31
CA ARG A 227 -24.99 16.95 5.16
C ARG A 227 -25.31 18.33 5.71
N LEU A 228 -24.38 18.96 6.42
CA LEU A 228 -24.59 20.31 6.93
C LEU A 228 -24.62 21.30 5.76
N PRO A 229 -25.52 22.31 5.78
CA PRO A 229 -25.59 23.31 4.73
C PRO A 229 -24.25 24.00 4.52
N HIS A 230 -23.82 24.16 3.26
CA HIS A 230 -22.60 24.90 2.94
C HIS A 230 -22.65 26.29 3.58
N LEU A 231 -21.54 26.72 4.17
CA LEU A 231 -21.44 28.07 4.75
C LEU A 231 -21.17 29.05 3.61
N ASP A 232 -22.22 29.71 3.14
CA ASP A 232 -22.13 30.72 2.10
C ASP A 232 -21.99 32.11 2.72
N LEU A 233 -20.97 32.87 2.30
CA LEU A 233 -20.74 34.26 2.73
C LEU A 233 -21.71 35.25 2.05
N GLY A 234 -22.50 34.79 1.07
CA GLY A 234 -23.40 35.62 0.29
C GLY A 234 -22.62 36.73 -0.42
N GLU A 235 -23.04 37.98 -0.22
CA GLU A 235 -22.38 39.16 -0.80
C GLU A 235 -21.05 39.54 -0.10
N ARG A 236 -20.74 38.94 1.06
CA ARG A 236 -19.53 39.26 1.82
C ARG A 236 -18.32 38.54 1.24
N ARG A 237 -17.18 39.25 1.15
CA ARG A 237 -15.91 38.67 0.69
C ARG A 237 -15.12 37.96 1.79
N LYS A 238 -15.30 38.35 3.06
CA LYS A 238 -14.60 37.78 4.22
C LYS A 238 -15.38 38.06 5.50
N LEU A 239 -15.09 37.27 6.53
CA LEU A 239 -15.46 37.53 7.93
C LEU A 239 -14.21 37.98 8.68
N GLU A 240 -14.33 39.06 9.44
CA GLU A 240 -13.27 39.60 10.27
C GLU A 240 -13.50 39.29 11.76
N PRO A 241 -12.42 39.20 12.57
CA PRO A 241 -12.57 39.02 14.01
C PRO A 241 -13.38 40.17 14.63
N GLY A 242 -14.48 39.83 15.30
CA GLY A 242 -15.41 40.79 15.89
C GLY A 242 -16.70 40.99 15.08
N ASP A 243 -16.79 40.43 13.88
CA ASP A 243 -18.02 40.47 13.10
C ASP A 243 -19.17 39.75 13.79
N VAL A 244 -20.35 40.37 13.74
CA VAL A 244 -21.61 39.76 14.14
C VAL A 244 -22.35 39.36 12.86
N ASP A 245 -22.34 38.06 12.57
CA ASP A 245 -23.01 37.47 11.40
C ASP A 245 -23.74 36.18 11.79
N SER A 246 -24.85 35.91 11.12
CA SER A 246 -25.58 34.64 11.17
C SER A 246 -24.71 33.42 10.88
N LEU A 247 -23.63 33.59 10.10
CA LEU A 247 -22.69 32.53 9.74
C LEU A 247 -21.69 32.17 10.86
N VAL A 248 -21.49 33.05 11.84
CA VAL A 248 -20.50 32.87 12.90
C VAL A 248 -20.84 31.66 13.78
N LEU A 249 -22.12 31.47 14.13
CA LEU A 249 -22.53 30.37 14.99
C LEU A 249 -22.40 28.99 14.30
N PRO A 250 -22.88 28.78 13.06
CA PRO A 250 -22.59 27.56 12.29
C PRO A 250 -21.09 27.29 12.10
N LEU A 251 -20.29 28.31 11.84
CA LEU A 251 -18.84 28.19 11.71
C LEU A 251 -18.19 27.72 13.02
N ARG A 252 -18.50 28.36 14.15
CA ARG A 252 -18.01 27.95 15.47
C ARG A 252 -18.43 26.53 15.83
N THR A 253 -19.65 26.15 15.49
CA THR A 253 -20.16 24.79 15.70
C THR A 253 -19.34 23.77 14.92
N ARG A 254 -19.02 24.04 13.64
CA ARG A 254 -18.15 23.15 12.84
C ARG A 254 -16.73 23.06 13.41
N LEU A 255 -16.14 24.18 13.82
CA LEU A 255 -14.81 24.19 14.44
C LEU A 255 -14.81 23.42 15.77
N ALA A 256 -15.88 23.51 16.56
CA ALA A 256 -16.00 22.75 17.79
C ALA A 256 -16.16 21.24 17.55
N LEU A 257 -16.91 20.85 16.50
CA LEU A 257 -17.03 19.46 16.08
C LEU A 257 -15.69 18.88 15.60
N LEU A 258 -14.87 19.68 14.90
CA LEU A 258 -13.53 19.29 14.45
C LEU A 258 -12.49 19.32 15.58
N GLY A 259 -12.83 19.88 16.74
CA GLY A 259 -11.93 20.03 17.88
C GLY A 259 -10.96 21.21 17.80
N ASP A 260 -11.16 22.11 16.83
CA ASP A 260 -10.40 23.34 16.65
C ASP A 260 -10.88 24.48 17.56
N LEU A 261 -12.09 24.35 18.12
CA LEU A 261 -12.69 25.29 19.07
C LEU A 261 -13.22 24.53 20.31
N ALA A 262 -13.05 25.11 21.49
CA ALA A 262 -13.68 24.56 22.69
C ALA A 262 -15.20 24.79 22.67
N TRP A 263 -15.98 23.81 23.13
CA TRP A 263 -17.45 23.96 23.25
C TRP A 263 -17.86 25.13 24.17
N SER A 264 -16.99 25.53 25.11
CA SER A 264 -17.18 26.72 25.96
C SER A 264 -17.21 28.04 25.19
N ASP A 265 -16.61 28.08 24.01
CA ASP A 265 -16.40 29.30 23.22
C ASP A 265 -17.50 29.49 22.14
N LEU A 266 -18.60 28.73 22.24
CA LEU A 266 -19.78 28.87 21.37
C LEU A 266 -20.62 30.12 21.71
N ALA A 267 -20.35 30.79 22.83
CA ALA A 267 -21.11 31.96 23.25
C ALA A 267 -20.88 33.18 22.31
N PRO A 268 -21.95 33.92 21.94
CA PRO A 268 -21.82 35.12 21.12
C PRO A 268 -20.99 36.18 21.87
N GLY A 269 -19.93 36.67 21.23
CA GLY A 269 -19.02 37.68 21.78
C GLY A 269 -17.74 37.15 22.45
N ALA A 270 -17.56 35.83 22.58
CA ALA A 270 -16.27 35.29 23.03
C ALA A 270 -15.19 35.52 21.96
N PRO A 271 -14.01 36.08 22.29
CA PRO A 271 -12.94 36.30 21.33
C PRO A 271 -12.50 34.96 20.72
N LEU A 272 -12.35 34.90 19.40
CA LEU A 272 -11.82 33.73 18.69
C LEU A 272 -10.35 33.53 19.09
N ARG A 273 -10.12 32.74 20.14
CA ARG A 273 -8.78 32.29 20.52
C ARG A 273 -8.42 31.08 19.66
N ILE A 274 -7.94 31.34 18.45
CA ILE A 274 -7.35 30.29 17.62
C ILE A 274 -5.94 30.02 18.18
N GLY A 275 -5.80 29.00 19.03
CA GLY A 275 -4.51 28.71 19.62
C GLY A 275 -4.47 27.50 20.55
N GLN A 276 -3.60 26.56 20.17
CA GLN A 276 -3.14 25.36 20.88
C GLN A 276 -4.12 24.17 20.81
N ARG A 277 -3.88 23.31 19.80
CA ARG A 277 -4.38 21.93 19.75
C ARG A 277 -4.14 21.30 21.12
N SER A 278 -5.20 21.09 21.89
CA SER A 278 -5.09 20.46 23.20
C SER A 278 -4.48 19.07 23.00
N GLY A 279 -3.25 18.88 23.46
CA GLY A 279 -2.54 17.60 23.50
C GLY A 279 -3.15 16.62 24.51
N ALA A 280 -4.48 16.56 24.60
CA ALA A 280 -5.19 15.61 25.41
C ALA A 280 -5.34 14.30 24.63
N SER A 281 -4.29 13.48 24.71
CA SER A 281 -4.42 12.03 24.59
C SER A 281 -5.60 11.57 25.46
N GLY A 282 -6.65 11.02 24.85
CA GLY A 282 -7.69 10.27 25.57
C GLY A 282 -9.01 10.99 25.91
N ALA A 283 -9.37 12.12 25.28
CA ALA A 283 -10.71 12.68 25.47
C ALA A 283 -11.75 11.97 24.58
N THR A 284 -12.57 11.12 25.19
CA THR A 284 -13.83 10.62 24.63
C THR A 284 -14.62 11.78 24.04
N ILE A 285 -14.86 11.73 22.73
CA ILE A 285 -15.78 12.65 22.04
C ILE A 285 -17.12 12.59 22.78
N PRO A 286 -17.62 13.69 23.38
CA PRO A 286 -18.93 13.67 24.01
C PRO A 286 -19.97 13.36 22.94
N ILE A 287 -20.76 12.31 23.20
CA ILE A 287 -21.95 11.98 22.42
C ILE A 287 -22.90 13.16 22.59
N ALA A 288 -23.02 14.00 21.56
CA ALA A 288 -24.05 15.03 21.55
C ALA A 288 -25.43 14.34 21.62
N PRO A 289 -26.36 14.82 22.46
CA PRO A 289 -27.69 14.25 22.53
C PRO A 289 -28.37 14.39 21.16
N ARG A 290 -29.14 13.37 20.78
CA ARG A 290 -30.07 13.43 19.64
C ARG A 290 -30.95 14.67 19.79
N VAL A 291 -30.61 15.75 19.08
CA VAL A 291 -31.52 16.85 18.88
C VAL A 291 -32.35 16.47 17.66
N ALA A 292 -33.60 16.11 17.91
CA ALA A 292 -34.61 15.98 16.88
C ALA A 292 -35.03 17.38 16.42
N PHE A 293 -34.77 17.70 15.16
CA PHE A 293 -35.56 18.63 14.35
C PHE A 293 -35.53 18.12 12.90
#